data_AF-A0A673JBR3-F1
#
_entry.id   AF-A0A673JBR3-F1
#
_cell.length_a   1.000
_cell.length_b   1.000
_cell.length_c   1.000
_cell.angle_alpha   90.00
_cell.angle_beta   90.00
_cell.angle_gamma   90.00
#
_symmetry.space_group_name_H-M   'P 1'
#
loop_
_entity.id
_entity.type
_entity.pdbx_description
1 polymer ?
#
loop_
_entity_poly.entity_id
_entity_poly.type
_entity_poly.pdbx_seq_one_letter_code
_entity_poly.pdbx_strand_id
1 'polypeptide(L)'
;MSVRRSSKTFTTRSVFGSSGLGSSGGLVMNGLGSSGASLSFSGQNYGSAGGFSGRISRSLSTSSLTTAGYEVTLHANEKQTMQNLNDRLASYLERVRSLEQANKKLEMQIKEFYDNKTPMQSKDMSAYFKTILELRTQINSRFMENAKLQVLQTQVTTSYSEIKTSQTELTDLKRTFQSLEIELQGALTMVHSCSFMRNEIRMARYKLAIVRKNSELQKESRNINLKLVKVIVEELVDGKVVSSSVEEQVQEIS
;
A
#
# COMPACT_ATOMS: atom_id res chain seq x y z
N MET A 1 -16.93 -43.77 30.47
CA MET A 1 -15.56 -43.40 30.01
C MET A 1 -15.69 -42.24 29.03
N SER A 2 -15.04 -41.13 29.36
CA SER A 2 -15.22 -39.81 28.72
C SER A 2 -14.37 -39.71 27.44
N VAL A 3 -15.00 -39.42 26.29
CA VAL A 3 -14.29 -39.21 25.01
C VAL A 3 -13.97 -37.71 24.88
N ARG A 4 -12.73 -37.36 25.19
CA ARG A 4 -12.19 -36.00 25.09
C ARG A 4 -11.99 -35.63 23.61
N ARG A 5 -12.84 -34.76 23.06
CA ARG A 5 -12.63 -34.14 21.74
C ARG A 5 -11.41 -33.21 21.79
N SER A 6 -10.37 -33.57 21.05
CA SER A 6 -9.20 -32.71 20.80
C SER A 6 -9.60 -31.60 19.81
N SER A 7 -9.70 -30.37 20.31
CA SER A 7 -9.90 -29.18 19.49
C SER A 7 -8.54 -28.60 19.13
N LYS A 8 -8.09 -28.77 17.88
CA LYS A 8 -6.92 -28.06 17.37
C LYS A 8 -7.36 -26.67 16.89
N THR A 9 -7.22 -25.67 17.74
CA THR A 9 -7.34 -24.26 17.36
C THR A 9 -6.09 -23.83 16.60
N PHE A 10 -6.23 -23.51 15.32
CA PHE A 10 -5.19 -22.87 14.52
C PHE A 10 -5.23 -21.36 14.76
N THR A 11 -4.25 -20.82 15.49
CA THR A 11 -4.07 -19.38 15.67
C THR A 11 -2.99 -18.91 14.68
N THR A 12 -3.40 -18.25 13.60
CA THR A 12 -2.48 -17.51 12.72
C THR A 12 -2.14 -16.17 13.37
N ARG A 13 -0.98 -16.10 14.04
CA ARG A 13 -0.43 -14.85 14.55
C ARG A 13 0.54 -14.29 13.50
N SER A 14 0.08 -13.33 12.72
CA SER A 14 0.94 -12.54 11.83
C SER A 14 1.76 -11.56 12.65
N VAL A 15 3.08 -11.74 12.69
CA VAL A 15 4.03 -10.75 13.19
C VAL A 15 4.32 -9.79 12.05
N PHE A 16 3.61 -8.66 12.00
CA PHE A 16 4.05 -7.52 11.20
C PHE A 16 5.20 -6.85 11.96
N GLY A 17 6.42 -7.09 11.48
CA GLY A 17 7.61 -6.36 11.90
C GLY A 17 7.52 -4.92 11.42
N SER A 18 7.44 -3.97 12.35
CA SER A 18 7.65 -2.55 12.11
C SER A 18 9.15 -2.30 11.98
N SER A 19 9.67 -2.34 10.76
CA SER A 19 10.99 -1.80 10.43
C SER A 19 10.90 -0.28 10.37
N GLY A 20 11.25 0.37 11.48
CA GLY A 20 11.57 1.79 11.53
C GLY A 20 12.87 2.05 10.78
N LEU A 21 12.77 2.63 9.58
CA LEU A 21 13.87 3.22 8.83
C LEU A 21 13.47 4.67 8.53
N GLY A 22 13.92 5.60 9.37
CA GLY A 22 13.80 7.03 9.15
C GLY A 22 15.19 7.66 9.22
N SER A 23 15.84 7.78 8.06
CA SER A 23 17.08 8.55 7.90
C SER A 23 16.85 9.68 6.91
N SER A 24 17.52 10.80 7.20
CA SER A 24 17.97 11.86 6.29
C SER A 24 16.94 12.78 5.60
N GLY A 25 16.99 14.06 5.99
CA GLY A 25 17.27 15.14 5.04
C GLY A 25 16.09 15.73 4.26
N GLY A 26 15.31 16.61 4.89
CA GLY A 26 14.42 17.55 4.21
C GLY A 26 14.94 18.98 4.33
N LEU A 27 15.63 19.47 3.31
CA LEU A 27 15.90 20.90 3.12
C LEU A 27 14.63 21.56 2.59
N VAL A 28 13.95 22.35 3.43
CA VAL A 28 12.90 23.27 3.00
C VAL A 28 13.51 24.66 2.92
N MET A 29 13.82 25.07 1.70
CA MET A 29 14.15 26.45 1.35
C MET A 29 12.87 27.14 0.91
N ASN A 30 12.45 28.21 1.60
CA ASN A 30 11.67 29.33 1.07
C ASN A 30 11.44 30.37 2.17
N GLY A 31 11.80 31.63 1.93
CA GLY A 31 11.46 32.74 2.81
C GLY A 31 12.51 33.84 2.88
N LEU A 32 12.78 34.50 1.74
CA LEU A 32 13.55 35.74 1.66
C LEU A 32 12.70 36.88 2.28
N GLY A 33 12.90 37.15 3.56
CA GLY A 33 12.27 38.25 4.29
C GLY A 33 13.33 39.26 4.71
N SER A 34 13.38 40.38 3.99
CA SER A 34 14.11 41.61 4.35
C SER A 34 13.65 42.11 5.72
N SER A 35 14.58 42.23 6.67
CA SER A 35 14.42 43.08 7.87
C SER A 35 15.80 43.44 8.39
N GLY A 36 16.10 44.74 8.38
CA GLY A 36 17.40 45.30 8.71
C GLY A 36 17.84 45.04 10.14
N ALA A 37 19.14 44.78 10.29
CA ALA A 37 19.85 44.93 11.54
C ALA A 37 21.16 45.68 11.24
N SER A 38 21.17 46.95 11.60
CA SER A 38 22.36 47.81 11.61
C SER A 38 23.32 47.31 12.68
N LEU A 39 24.45 46.75 12.26
CA LEU A 39 25.56 46.45 13.16
C LEU A 39 26.52 47.64 13.17
N SER A 40 26.44 48.40 14.26
CA SER A 40 27.43 49.37 14.67
C SER A 40 28.76 48.66 14.95
N PHE A 41 29.81 49.04 14.22
CA PHE A 41 31.18 48.87 14.70
C PHE A 41 31.87 50.23 14.67
N SER A 42 31.94 50.82 15.86
CA SER A 42 32.70 52.03 16.15
C SER A 42 34.19 51.75 16.01
N GLY A 43 34.87 52.70 15.39
CA GLY A 43 36.27 52.63 15.02
C GLY A 43 37.24 52.43 16.18
N GLN A 44 38.36 51.81 15.86
CA GLN A 44 39.59 51.89 16.65
C GLN A 44 40.63 52.58 15.79
N ASN A 45 40.91 53.82 16.17
CA ASN A 45 42.03 54.60 15.67
C ASN A 45 43.33 54.04 16.25
N TYR A 46 44.27 53.74 15.35
CA TYR A 46 45.67 53.58 15.67
C TYR A 46 46.33 54.96 15.82
N GLY A 47 47.15 55.11 16.86
CA GLY A 47 48.19 56.13 16.94
C GLY A 47 47.88 57.32 17.84
N SER A 48 48.61 57.47 18.94
CA SER A 48 49.80 58.32 18.92
C SER A 48 50.55 58.26 20.25
N ALA A 49 51.87 58.12 20.16
CA ALA A 49 52.81 58.15 21.25
C ALA A 49 53.63 59.44 21.18
N GLY A 50 53.84 60.09 22.33
CA GLY A 50 55.10 60.78 22.64
C GLY A 50 55.15 62.32 22.54
N GLY A 51 55.86 62.90 23.53
CA GLY A 51 56.61 64.17 23.42
C GLY A 51 55.87 65.39 23.95
N PHE A 52 55.99 65.80 25.22
CA PHE A 52 57.15 66.34 25.96
C PHE A 52 57.58 67.78 25.57
N SER A 53 57.32 68.69 26.52
CA SER A 53 58.06 69.90 26.93
C SER A 53 58.28 71.07 25.97
N GLY A 54 58.01 72.28 26.50
CA GLY A 54 58.54 73.51 25.92
C GLY A 54 58.01 74.80 26.56
N ARG A 55 58.20 74.99 27.87
CA ARG A 55 58.16 76.34 28.46
C ARG A 55 59.52 77.00 28.26
N ILE A 56 59.58 78.17 27.64
CA ILE A 56 60.74 79.07 27.72
C ILE A 56 60.27 80.49 28.02
N SER A 57 60.91 81.04 29.04
CA SER A 57 60.73 82.33 29.68
C SER A 57 61.03 83.53 28.78
N ARG A 58 60.31 84.62 29.03
CA ARG A 58 60.72 85.99 28.65
C ARG A 58 61.85 86.43 29.58
N SER A 59 62.94 86.94 29.01
CA SER A 59 63.93 87.81 29.66
C SER A 59 64.21 88.92 28.65
N LEU A 60 63.56 90.07 28.74
CA LEU A 60 63.95 91.28 29.48
C LEU A 60 65.40 91.73 29.19
N SER A 61 65.44 92.89 28.56
CA SER A 61 66.58 93.59 27.97
C SER A 61 67.34 94.42 29.00
N THR A 62 68.67 94.32 28.99
CA THR A 62 69.65 95.28 29.55
C THR A 62 71.03 94.68 29.22
N SER A 63 71.98 95.30 28.52
CA SER A 63 72.42 96.69 28.51
C SER A 63 73.49 96.92 27.40
N SER A 64 73.58 98.17 26.94
CA SER A 64 74.81 98.93 26.65
C SER A 64 75.86 98.47 25.61
N LEU A 65 76.14 99.41 24.69
CA LEU A 65 77.45 99.79 24.11
C LEU A 65 78.08 98.93 22.99
N THR A 66 78.30 99.61 21.84
CA THR A 66 79.31 99.39 20.79
C THR A 66 79.43 98.04 20.10
N THR A 67 79.31 98.02 18.77
CA THR A 67 80.23 97.38 17.79
C THR A 67 79.50 97.09 16.48
N ALA A 68 80.08 97.57 15.38
CA ALA A 68 79.68 97.27 14.02
C ALA A 68 79.75 95.75 13.73
N GLY A 69 78.63 95.11 13.39
CA GLY A 69 78.61 93.68 13.03
C GLY A 69 77.29 92.92 13.26
N TYR A 70 76.26 93.53 13.85
CA TYR A 70 75.08 92.76 14.30
C TYR A 70 73.87 92.74 13.33
N GLU A 71 73.83 93.57 12.29
CA GLU A 71 72.67 93.65 11.38
C GLU A 71 72.65 92.52 10.32
N VAL A 72 73.82 92.10 9.82
CA VAL A 72 73.95 91.06 8.78
C VAL A 72 73.68 89.64 9.33
N THR A 73 73.90 89.42 10.63
CA THR A 73 73.78 88.12 11.29
C THR A 73 72.33 87.72 11.57
N LEU A 74 71.42 88.70 11.73
CA LEU A 74 69.98 88.44 11.92
C LEU A 74 69.30 88.03 10.60
N HIS A 75 69.58 88.72 9.48
CA HIS A 75 69.05 88.36 8.16
C HIS A 75 69.63 87.04 7.61
N ALA A 76 70.87 86.68 7.95
CA ALA A 76 71.42 85.37 7.59
C ALA A 76 70.67 84.22 8.28
N ASN A 77 70.29 84.39 9.55
CA ASN A 77 69.50 83.41 10.30
C ASN A 77 68.05 83.31 9.79
N GLU A 78 67.41 84.43 9.45
CA GLU A 78 66.08 84.44 8.82
C GLU A 78 66.09 83.78 7.43
N LYS A 79 67.15 84.01 6.65
CA LYS A 79 67.32 83.38 5.35
C LYS A 79 67.58 81.87 5.47
N GLN A 80 68.39 81.45 6.44
CA GLN A 80 68.67 80.03 6.69
C GLN A 80 67.45 79.29 7.25
N THR A 81 66.63 79.95 8.09
CA THR A 81 65.36 79.38 8.56
C THR A 81 64.34 79.26 7.45
N MET A 82 64.21 80.27 6.57
CA MET A 82 63.37 80.18 5.37
C MET A 82 63.84 79.11 4.39
N GLN A 83 65.15 78.92 4.23
CA GLN A 83 65.69 77.85 3.41
C GLN A 83 65.37 76.47 4.00
N ASN A 84 65.53 76.29 5.32
CA ASN A 84 65.14 75.03 5.99
C ASN A 84 63.65 74.72 5.85
N LEU A 85 62.80 75.75 5.95
CA LEU A 85 61.35 75.62 5.74
C LEU A 85 61.03 75.25 4.28
N ASN A 86 61.72 75.87 3.32
CA ASN A 86 61.56 75.55 1.91
C ASN A 86 62.07 74.14 1.55
N ASP A 87 63.16 73.67 2.16
CA ASP A 87 63.67 72.30 1.98
C ASP A 87 62.71 71.27 2.59
N ARG A 88 62.10 71.60 3.73
CA ARG A 88 61.01 70.80 4.34
C ARG A 88 59.76 70.80 3.47
N LEU A 89 59.40 71.93 2.86
CA LEU A 89 58.26 72.00 1.95
C LEU A 89 58.53 71.20 0.66
N ALA A 90 59.74 71.29 0.10
CA ALA A 90 60.15 70.52 -1.07
C ALA A 90 60.09 69.01 -0.80
N SER A 91 60.64 68.55 0.32
CA SER A 91 60.56 67.15 0.73
C SER A 91 59.12 66.70 1.03
N TYR A 92 58.27 67.57 1.57
CA TYR A 92 56.84 67.28 1.75
C TYR A 92 56.12 67.13 0.41
N LEU A 93 56.35 68.03 -0.55
CA LEU A 93 55.76 67.97 -1.89
C LEU A 93 56.21 66.71 -2.67
N GLU A 94 57.47 66.31 -2.55
CA GLU A 94 57.97 65.07 -3.12
C GLU A 94 57.31 63.83 -2.48
N ARG A 95 57.12 63.86 -1.16
CA ARG A 95 56.42 62.80 -0.42
C ARG A 95 54.94 62.71 -0.81
N VAL A 96 54.25 63.83 -1.01
CA VAL A 96 52.86 63.84 -1.50
C VAL A 96 52.77 63.24 -2.90
N ARG A 97 53.66 63.62 -3.83
CA ARG A 97 53.69 63.04 -5.19
C ARG A 97 53.92 61.53 -5.20
N SER A 98 54.86 61.05 -4.39
CA SER A 98 55.12 59.61 -4.28
C SER A 98 53.94 58.84 -3.67
N LEU A 99 53.26 59.43 -2.67
CA LEU A 99 52.04 58.85 -2.09
C LEU A 99 50.88 58.83 -3.09
N GLU A 100 50.69 59.89 -3.87
CA GLU A 100 49.69 59.94 -4.95
C GLU A 100 49.96 58.87 -6.01
N GLN A 101 51.23 58.69 -6.40
CA GLN A 101 51.62 57.65 -7.35
C GLN A 101 51.40 56.23 -6.77
N ALA A 102 51.72 56.01 -5.50
CA ALA A 102 51.48 54.75 -4.82
C ALA A 102 49.98 54.45 -4.69
N ASN A 103 49.16 55.44 -4.34
CA ASN A 103 47.71 55.31 -4.27
C ASN A 103 47.11 54.97 -5.63
N LYS A 104 47.52 55.66 -6.69
CA LYS A 104 47.07 55.34 -8.06
C LYS A 104 47.44 53.91 -8.47
N LYS A 105 48.60 53.42 -8.06
CA LYS A 105 49.01 52.04 -8.29
C LYS A 105 48.15 51.05 -7.52
N LEU A 106 47.85 51.33 -6.24
CA LEU A 106 46.97 50.50 -5.41
C LEU A 106 45.54 50.46 -5.97
N GLU A 107 45.00 51.59 -6.43
CA GLU A 107 43.68 51.65 -7.06
C GLU A 107 43.61 50.78 -8.32
N MET A 108 44.65 50.81 -9.17
CA MET A 108 44.73 49.91 -10.34
C MET A 108 44.80 48.45 -9.93
N GLN A 109 45.61 48.10 -8.92
CA GLN A 109 45.71 46.73 -8.42
C GLN A 109 44.40 46.23 -7.81
N ILE A 110 43.66 47.09 -7.12
CA ILE A 110 42.34 46.77 -6.57
C ILE A 110 41.36 46.51 -7.72
N LYS A 111 41.35 47.38 -8.74
CA LYS A 111 40.49 47.21 -9.91
C LYS A 111 40.80 45.92 -10.67
N GLU A 112 42.07 45.69 -11.00
CA GLU A 112 42.52 44.43 -11.62
C GLU A 112 42.22 43.22 -10.74
N PHE A 113 42.36 43.33 -9.42
CA PHE A 113 41.99 42.26 -8.52
C PHE A 113 40.50 41.97 -8.56
N TYR A 114 39.62 42.96 -8.62
CA TYR A 114 38.18 42.72 -8.76
C TYR A 114 37.82 42.18 -10.14
N ASP A 115 38.41 42.70 -11.21
CA ASP A 115 38.19 42.23 -12.58
C ASP A 115 38.69 40.78 -12.76
N ASN A 116 39.84 40.43 -12.17
CA ASN A 116 40.41 39.08 -12.18
C ASN A 116 39.78 38.15 -11.13
N LYS A 117 39.22 38.71 -10.04
CA LYS A 117 38.42 38.02 -9.01
C LYS A 117 36.91 38.02 -9.34
N THR A 118 36.60 38.29 -10.60
CA THR A 118 35.38 37.83 -11.26
C THR A 118 35.44 36.39 -11.83
N PRO A 119 36.17 35.36 -11.30
CA PRO A 119 35.98 33.98 -11.73
C PRO A 119 34.71 33.39 -11.07
N MET A 120 33.73 34.25 -10.81
CA MET A 120 32.36 33.89 -10.46
C MET A 120 31.39 34.13 -11.62
N GLN A 121 31.86 34.72 -12.73
CA GLN A 121 31.16 34.68 -14.01
C GLN A 121 31.58 33.40 -14.75
N SER A 122 30.68 32.42 -14.70
CA SER A 122 30.69 31.12 -15.39
C SER A 122 31.91 30.21 -15.17
N LYS A 123 31.98 29.53 -14.01
CA LYS A 123 32.27 28.10 -14.10
C LYS A 123 31.16 27.51 -14.95
N ASP A 124 31.50 26.90 -16.07
CA ASP A 124 30.55 26.43 -17.06
C ASP A 124 29.74 25.24 -16.49
N MET A 125 28.70 25.55 -15.70
CA MET A 125 27.88 24.55 -14.99
C MET A 125 26.90 23.83 -15.91
N SER A 126 26.95 24.14 -17.21
CA SER A 126 26.07 23.59 -18.24
C SER A 126 26.10 22.05 -18.26
N ALA A 127 27.27 21.44 -18.02
CA ALA A 127 27.41 19.99 -17.88
C ALA A 127 26.61 19.41 -16.70
N TYR A 128 26.63 20.06 -15.53
CA TYR A 128 25.84 19.62 -14.37
C TYR A 128 24.33 19.80 -14.59
N PHE A 129 23.91 20.88 -15.24
CA PHE A 129 22.49 21.05 -15.58
C PHE A 129 22.01 19.97 -16.54
N LYS A 130 22.83 19.58 -17.52
CA LYS A 130 22.51 18.49 -18.44
C LYS A 130 22.34 17.15 -17.70
N THR A 131 23.27 16.79 -16.82
CA THR A 131 23.16 15.54 -16.06
C THR A 131 21.97 15.53 -15.10
N ILE A 132 21.68 16.66 -14.44
CA ILE A 132 20.49 16.79 -13.57
C ILE A 132 19.20 16.61 -14.38
N LEU A 133 19.10 17.22 -15.57
CA LEU A 133 17.94 17.05 -16.45
C LEU A 133 17.79 15.60 -16.90
N GLU A 134 18.88 14.98 -17.34
CA GLU A 134 18.87 13.57 -17.75
C GLU A 134 18.41 12.66 -16.59
N LEU A 135 18.98 12.82 -15.39
CA LEU A 135 18.57 12.06 -14.21
C LEU A 135 17.09 12.28 -13.87
N ARG A 136 16.59 13.51 -13.96
CA ARG A 136 15.16 13.80 -13.74
C ARG A 136 14.28 13.09 -14.76
N THR A 137 14.66 13.09 -16.03
CA THR A 137 13.90 12.37 -17.07
C THR A 137 13.93 10.87 -16.85
N GLN A 138 15.06 10.30 -16.46
CA GLN A 138 15.18 8.88 -16.12
C GLN A 138 14.33 8.52 -14.90
N ILE A 139 14.37 9.31 -13.83
CA ILE A 139 13.53 9.11 -12.64
C ILE A 139 12.06 9.12 -13.02
N ASN A 140 11.61 10.11 -13.80
CA ASN A 140 10.23 10.19 -14.24
C ASN A 140 9.82 9.00 -15.12
N SER A 141 10.69 8.58 -16.05
CA SER A 141 10.44 7.40 -16.87
C SER A 141 10.29 6.14 -16.02
N ARG A 142 11.23 5.91 -15.10
CA ARG A 142 11.21 4.76 -14.19
C ARG A 142 10.02 4.80 -13.24
N PHE A 143 9.63 5.98 -12.76
CA PHE A 143 8.44 6.17 -11.94
C PHE A 143 7.17 5.78 -12.70
N MET A 144 7.04 6.25 -13.95
CA MET A 144 5.91 5.89 -14.81
C MET A 144 5.88 4.40 -15.16
N GLU A 145 7.04 3.79 -15.44
CA GLU A 145 7.16 2.34 -15.64
C GLU A 145 6.75 1.56 -14.39
N ASN A 146 7.21 1.97 -13.20
CA ASN A 146 6.85 1.33 -11.95
C ASN A 146 5.35 1.46 -11.65
N ALA A 147 4.76 2.64 -11.89
CA ALA A 147 3.31 2.83 -11.77
C ALA A 147 2.53 1.89 -12.72
N LYS A 148 2.97 1.74 -13.97
CA LYS A 148 2.37 0.79 -14.92
C LYS A 148 2.51 -0.65 -14.45
N LEU A 149 3.69 -1.04 -13.94
CA LEU A 149 3.92 -2.37 -13.40
C LEU A 149 3.04 -2.66 -12.18
N GLN A 150 2.84 -1.68 -11.29
CA GLN A 150 1.92 -1.83 -10.15
C GLN A 150 0.48 -2.05 -10.61
N VAL A 151 0.00 -1.27 -11.59
CA VAL A 151 -1.33 -1.48 -12.16
C VAL A 151 -1.45 -2.89 -12.75
N LEU A 152 -0.48 -3.31 -13.56
CA LEU A 152 -0.48 -4.65 -14.15
C LEU A 152 -0.45 -5.74 -13.07
N GLN A 153 0.33 -5.55 -12.01
CA GLN A 153 0.37 -6.47 -10.87
C GLN A 153 -1.00 -6.57 -10.18
N THR A 154 -1.68 -5.44 -9.93
CA THR A 154 -3.03 -5.45 -9.35
C THR A 154 -4.06 -6.12 -10.26
N GLN A 155 -3.94 -5.94 -11.58
CA GLN A 155 -4.80 -6.61 -12.54
C GLN A 155 -4.58 -8.12 -12.51
N VAL A 156 -3.32 -8.57 -12.55
CA VAL A 156 -2.97 -10.00 -12.48
C VAL A 156 -3.47 -10.63 -11.17
N THR A 157 -3.31 -9.95 -10.03
CA THR A 157 -3.78 -10.49 -8.75
C THR A 157 -5.30 -10.58 -8.69
N THR A 158 -6.00 -9.60 -9.25
CA THR A 158 -7.46 -9.59 -9.33
C THR A 158 -7.96 -10.72 -10.24
N SER A 159 -7.44 -10.81 -11.47
CA SER A 159 -7.80 -11.88 -12.41
C SER A 159 -7.47 -13.27 -11.86
N TYR A 160 -6.36 -13.43 -11.14
CA TYR A 160 -6.04 -14.69 -10.47
C TYR A 160 -7.09 -15.07 -9.40
N SER A 161 -7.56 -14.09 -8.62
CA SER A 161 -8.63 -14.31 -7.64
C SER A 161 -9.96 -14.68 -8.30
N GLU A 162 -10.32 -14.01 -9.40
CA GLU A 162 -11.51 -14.33 -10.20
C GLU A 162 -11.44 -15.74 -10.79
N ILE A 163 -10.31 -16.14 -11.37
CA ILE A 163 -10.11 -17.51 -11.88
C ILE A 163 -10.26 -18.53 -10.75
N LYS A 164 -9.67 -18.25 -9.58
CA LYS A 164 -9.73 -19.16 -8.44
C LYS A 164 -11.16 -19.32 -7.90
N THR A 165 -11.92 -18.24 -7.81
CA THR A 165 -13.33 -18.27 -7.37
C THR A 165 -14.21 -19.01 -8.39
N SER A 166 -14.05 -18.72 -9.69
CA SER A 166 -14.74 -19.46 -10.75
C SER A 166 -14.40 -20.95 -10.73
N GLN A 167 -13.14 -21.31 -10.48
CA GLN A 167 -12.74 -22.71 -10.34
C GLN A 167 -13.46 -23.39 -9.17
N THR A 168 -13.56 -22.73 -8.01
CA THR A 168 -14.28 -23.29 -6.86
C THR A 168 -15.77 -23.48 -7.15
N GLU A 169 -16.42 -22.49 -7.76
CA GLU A 169 -17.82 -22.56 -8.17
C GLU A 169 -18.07 -23.71 -9.16
N LEU A 170 -17.19 -23.88 -10.16
CA LEU A 170 -17.26 -25.01 -11.08
C LEU A 170 -17.10 -26.36 -10.37
N THR A 171 -16.20 -26.46 -9.39
CA THR A 171 -16.05 -27.71 -8.63
C THR A 171 -17.28 -28.02 -7.79
N ASP A 172 -17.91 -27.01 -7.19
CA ASP A 172 -19.13 -27.18 -6.40
C ASP A 172 -20.32 -27.55 -7.30
N LEU A 173 -20.47 -26.88 -8.44
CA LEU A 173 -21.49 -27.21 -9.42
C LEU A 173 -21.33 -28.66 -9.92
N LYS A 174 -20.09 -29.10 -10.20
CA LYS A 174 -19.80 -30.49 -10.56
C LYS A 174 -20.21 -31.48 -9.46
N ARG A 175 -19.95 -31.16 -8.19
CA ARG A 175 -20.40 -31.99 -7.05
C ARG A 175 -21.92 -32.07 -6.98
N THR A 176 -22.62 -30.94 -7.13
CA THR A 176 -24.08 -30.93 -7.12
C THR A 176 -24.67 -31.74 -8.28
N PHE A 177 -24.10 -31.62 -9.47
CA PHE A 177 -24.52 -32.39 -10.64
C PHE A 177 -24.35 -33.90 -10.40
N GLN A 178 -23.21 -34.33 -9.87
CA GLN A 178 -22.98 -35.73 -9.52
C GLN A 178 -23.96 -36.24 -8.45
N SER A 179 -24.30 -35.41 -7.45
CA SER A 179 -25.32 -35.76 -6.45
C SER A 179 -26.68 -35.97 -7.09
N LEU A 180 -27.11 -35.06 -7.96
CA LEU A 180 -28.39 -35.15 -8.67
C LEU A 180 -28.44 -36.34 -9.62
N GLU A 181 -27.32 -36.66 -10.28
CA GLU A 181 -27.22 -37.85 -11.13
C GLU A 181 -27.40 -39.14 -10.31
N ILE A 182 -26.80 -39.22 -9.12
CA ILE A 182 -27.00 -40.35 -8.20
C ILE A 182 -28.46 -40.43 -7.74
N GLU A 183 -29.08 -39.30 -7.37
CA GLU A 183 -30.49 -39.25 -6.99
C GLU A 183 -31.41 -39.71 -8.12
N LEU A 184 -31.14 -39.28 -9.36
CA LEU A 184 -31.89 -39.69 -10.55
C LEU A 184 -31.78 -41.21 -10.77
N GLN A 185 -30.57 -41.77 -10.68
CA GLN A 185 -30.37 -43.21 -10.79
C GLN A 185 -31.12 -43.96 -9.68
N GLY A 186 -31.05 -43.46 -8.44
CA GLY A 186 -31.84 -43.97 -7.32
C GLY A 186 -33.35 -43.99 -7.61
N ALA A 187 -33.90 -42.87 -8.10
CA ALA A 187 -35.31 -42.77 -8.47
C ALA A 187 -35.71 -43.75 -9.58
N LEU A 188 -34.87 -43.92 -10.60
CA LEU A 188 -35.09 -44.91 -11.67
C LEU A 188 -35.15 -46.32 -11.10
N THR A 189 -34.20 -46.72 -10.24
CA THR A 189 -34.23 -48.05 -9.61
C THR A 189 -35.48 -48.28 -8.76
N MET A 190 -35.97 -47.25 -8.07
CA MET A 190 -37.22 -47.30 -7.31
C MET A 190 -38.43 -47.48 -8.21
N VAL A 191 -38.51 -46.76 -9.33
CA VAL A 191 -39.57 -46.91 -10.32
C VAL A 191 -39.58 -48.32 -10.91
N HIS A 192 -38.41 -48.86 -11.27
CA HIS A 192 -38.28 -50.23 -11.75
C HIS A 192 -38.78 -51.25 -10.72
N SER A 193 -38.37 -51.10 -9.46
CA SER A 193 -38.78 -51.98 -8.35
C SER A 193 -40.30 -51.92 -8.12
N CYS A 194 -40.89 -50.72 -8.14
CA CYS A 194 -42.34 -50.54 -7.99
C CYS A 194 -43.12 -51.15 -9.16
N SER A 195 -42.64 -50.98 -10.40
CA SER A 195 -43.22 -51.59 -11.59
C SER A 195 -43.19 -53.12 -11.52
N PHE A 196 -42.08 -53.69 -11.04
CA PHE A 196 -41.93 -55.12 -10.81
C PHE A 196 -42.97 -55.64 -9.79
N MET A 197 -43.03 -55.05 -8.59
CA MET A 197 -44.01 -55.43 -7.57
C MET A 197 -45.46 -55.28 -8.06
N ARG A 198 -45.75 -54.23 -8.82
CA ARG A 198 -47.08 -54.03 -9.42
C ARG A 198 -47.46 -55.18 -10.36
N ASN A 199 -46.52 -55.68 -11.16
CA ASN A 199 -46.75 -56.82 -12.04
C ASN A 199 -46.92 -58.12 -11.25
N GLU A 200 -46.12 -58.36 -10.21
CA GLU A 200 -46.30 -59.51 -9.31
C GLU A 200 -47.68 -59.53 -8.66
N ILE A 201 -48.12 -58.39 -8.12
CA ILE A 201 -49.46 -58.23 -7.54
C ILE A 201 -50.54 -58.51 -8.60
N ARG A 202 -50.38 -58.01 -9.83
CA ARG A 202 -51.32 -58.28 -10.92
C ARG A 202 -51.42 -59.78 -11.21
N MET A 203 -50.29 -60.47 -11.31
CA MET A 203 -50.26 -61.91 -11.54
C MET A 203 -50.87 -62.71 -10.38
N ALA A 204 -50.59 -62.33 -9.14
CA ALA A 204 -51.21 -62.94 -7.96
C ALA A 204 -52.73 -62.77 -7.97
N ARG A 205 -53.24 -61.61 -8.37
CA ARG A 205 -54.68 -61.36 -8.53
C ARG A 205 -55.32 -62.27 -9.59
N TYR A 206 -54.67 -62.45 -10.75
CA TYR A 206 -55.17 -63.37 -11.78
C TYR A 206 -55.20 -64.82 -11.27
N LYS A 207 -54.12 -65.28 -10.63
CA LYS A 207 -54.08 -66.63 -10.03
C LYS A 207 -55.19 -66.83 -9.00
N LEU A 208 -55.41 -65.85 -8.12
CA LEU A 208 -56.47 -65.89 -7.13
C LEU A 208 -57.86 -65.95 -7.75
N ALA A 209 -58.11 -65.19 -8.83
CA ALA A 209 -59.38 -65.21 -9.54
C ALA A 209 -59.67 -66.60 -10.14
N ILE A 210 -58.67 -67.24 -10.74
CA ILE A 210 -58.78 -68.61 -11.26
C ILE A 210 -59.09 -69.59 -10.15
N VAL A 211 -58.35 -69.56 -9.03
CA VAL A 211 -58.59 -70.46 -7.88
C VAL A 211 -60.00 -70.28 -7.32
N ARG A 212 -60.47 -69.04 -7.18
CA ARG A 212 -61.85 -68.74 -6.76
C ARG A 212 -62.86 -69.37 -7.70
N LYS A 213 -62.69 -69.17 -9.01
CA LYS A 213 -63.62 -69.73 -10.00
C LYS A 213 -63.62 -71.26 -9.99
N ASN A 214 -62.46 -71.88 -9.87
CA ASN A 214 -62.35 -73.33 -9.74
C ASN A 214 -63.05 -73.85 -8.47
N SER A 215 -62.91 -73.13 -7.35
CA SER A 215 -63.59 -73.50 -6.10
C SER A 215 -65.11 -73.36 -6.20
N GLU A 216 -65.62 -72.37 -6.93
CA GLU A 216 -67.06 -72.23 -7.23
C GLU A 216 -67.56 -73.39 -8.10
N LEU A 217 -66.85 -73.69 -9.21
CA LEU A 217 -67.21 -74.80 -10.10
C LEU A 217 -67.18 -76.16 -9.37
N GLN A 218 -66.23 -76.36 -8.46
CA GLN A 218 -66.21 -77.57 -7.62
C GLN A 218 -67.42 -77.66 -6.69
N LYS A 219 -67.84 -76.54 -6.07
CA LYS A 219 -69.05 -76.52 -5.23
C LYS A 219 -70.30 -76.82 -6.07
N GLU A 220 -70.41 -76.22 -7.24
CA GLU A 220 -71.52 -76.44 -8.17
C GLU A 220 -71.57 -77.90 -8.65
N SER A 221 -70.43 -78.46 -9.04
CA SER A 221 -70.31 -79.88 -9.41
C SER A 221 -70.69 -80.82 -8.26
N ARG A 222 -70.24 -80.54 -7.02
CA ARG A 222 -70.68 -81.30 -5.83
C ARG A 222 -72.18 -81.21 -5.65
N ASN A 223 -72.76 -80.00 -5.72
CA ASN A 223 -74.21 -79.83 -5.58
C ASN A 223 -75.01 -80.61 -6.64
N ILE A 224 -74.53 -80.66 -7.90
CA ILE A 224 -75.16 -81.46 -8.96
C ILE A 224 -75.04 -82.97 -8.67
N ASN A 225 -73.88 -83.42 -8.18
CA ASN A 225 -73.63 -84.82 -7.84
C ASN A 225 -74.37 -85.28 -6.57
N LEU A 226 -75.02 -84.39 -5.82
CA LEU A 226 -75.86 -84.74 -4.69
C LEU A 226 -77.31 -84.90 -5.16
N LYS A 227 -77.86 -86.12 -5.07
CA LYS A 227 -79.28 -86.40 -5.32
C LYS A 227 -80.04 -86.36 -4.00
N LEU A 228 -81.15 -85.62 -3.97
CA LEU A 228 -82.15 -85.73 -2.92
C LEU A 228 -83.02 -86.94 -3.20
N VAL A 229 -82.88 -87.99 -2.39
CA VAL A 229 -83.70 -89.19 -2.44
C VAL A 229 -84.74 -89.10 -1.33
N LYS A 230 -86.02 -89.07 -1.73
CA LYS A 230 -87.16 -89.21 -0.81
C LYS A 230 -87.47 -90.69 -0.63
N VAL A 231 -87.23 -91.22 0.55
CA VAL A 231 -87.65 -92.57 0.93
C VAL A 231 -88.94 -92.45 1.71
N ILE A 232 -89.98 -93.14 1.25
CA ILE A 232 -91.27 -93.23 1.96
C ILE A 232 -91.24 -94.55 2.72
N VAL A 233 -91.30 -94.47 4.05
CA VAL A 233 -91.42 -95.64 4.92
C VAL A 233 -92.89 -95.74 5.31
N GLU A 234 -93.55 -96.79 4.85
CA GLU A 234 -94.94 -97.09 5.19
C GLU A 234 -95.00 -98.27 6.17
N GLU A 235 -95.74 -98.11 7.25
CA GLU A 235 -96.02 -99.17 8.21
C GLU A 235 -97.35 -99.83 7.86
N LEU A 236 -97.31 -101.13 7.56
CA LEU A 236 -98.47 -101.92 7.13
C LEU A 236 -98.93 -102.87 8.24
N VAL A 237 -100.23 -102.89 8.51
CA VAL A 237 -100.88 -103.93 9.33
C VAL A 237 -102.04 -104.51 8.52
N ASP A 238 -102.08 -105.83 8.37
CA ASP A 238 -103.10 -106.55 7.58
C ASP A 238 -103.31 -106.03 6.14
N GLY A 239 -102.22 -105.60 5.50
CA GLY A 239 -102.24 -105.09 4.13
C GLY A 239 -102.81 -103.67 3.97
N LYS A 240 -103.08 -102.95 5.06
CA LYS A 240 -103.48 -101.54 5.05
C LYS A 240 -102.38 -100.67 5.67
N VAL A 241 -102.13 -99.52 5.05
CA VAL A 241 -101.17 -98.51 5.53
C VAL A 241 -101.72 -97.84 6.78
N VAL A 242 -100.97 -97.90 7.89
CA VAL A 242 -101.34 -97.33 9.19
C VAL A 242 -100.54 -96.06 9.49
N SER A 243 -99.31 -95.96 8.99
CA SER A 243 -98.49 -94.75 9.09
C SER A 243 -97.60 -94.61 7.84
N SER A 244 -97.31 -93.37 7.43
CA SER A 244 -96.40 -93.06 6.32
C SER A 244 -95.51 -91.90 6.74
N SER A 245 -94.19 -92.10 6.68
CA SER A 245 -93.18 -91.08 6.99
C SER A 245 -92.24 -90.88 5.80
N VAL A 246 -91.89 -89.63 5.52
CA VAL A 246 -90.98 -89.28 4.42
C VAL A 246 -89.64 -88.85 4.99
N GLU A 247 -88.60 -89.61 4.71
CA GLU A 247 -87.22 -89.26 5.04
C GLU A 247 -86.49 -88.76 3.78
N GLU A 248 -85.96 -87.54 3.84
CA GLU A 248 -85.09 -87.00 2.80
C GLU A 248 -83.63 -87.35 3.12
N GLN A 249 -83.01 -88.18 2.26
CA GLN A 249 -81.58 -88.49 2.35
C GLN A 249 -80.83 -87.89 1.16
N VAL A 250 -79.66 -87.32 1.43
CA VAL A 250 -78.75 -86.81 0.39
C VAL A 250 -77.77 -87.93 0.04
N GLN A 251 -77.73 -88.33 -1.23
CA GLN A 251 -76.85 -89.41 -1.71
C GLN A 251 -75.98 -88.93 -2.89
N GLU A 252 -74.70 -89.30 -2.91
CA GLU A 252 -73.82 -89.02 -4.06
C GLU A 252 -74.20 -89.90 -5.27
N ILE A 253 -74.30 -89.28 -6.44
CA ILE A 253 -74.47 -89.95 -7.73
C ILE A 253 -73.11 -90.54 -8.12
N SER A 254 -73.02 -91.88 -8.22
CA SER A 254 -71.82 -92.60 -8.71
C SER A 254 -71.59 -92.41 -10.20
#